data_AF-G1CJL1-F1
#
_entry.id   AF-G1CJL1-F1
#
_cell.length_a   1.000
_cell.length_b   1.000
_cell.length_c   1.000
_cell.angle_alpha   90.00
_cell.angle_beta   90.00
_cell.angle_gamma   90.00
#
_symmetry.space_group_name_H-M   'P 1'
#
loop_
_entity.id
_entity.type
_entity.pdbx_description
1 polymer ?
#
loop_
_entity_poly.entity_id
_entity_poly.type
_entity_poly.pdbx_seq_one_letter_code
_entity_poly.pdbx_strand_id
1 'polypeptide(L)'
;GRNFEEAFQKALRMVDENVNGFDPNIKTVNEDELREPTDKRMFVLAAALKKGYTVEKLYELTKIDRWFLEKFKNIIDYYKTLEAVSSGSITLVILQKAKQIGFSDKQIAAAIKSTEVAVRKLREDNNITPFVKKIDTVAAEWPASTNYLYLTYNGVTHDLDFPGDFTMVLGSGVYRIGSSVEFDWCAVGCLRELRNQGKKTIMVNYNPETVSTDYDMSDRLYFEEISFEVVMDIYNIEHPNGVILC
;
A
#
# COMPACT_ATOMS: atom_id res chain seq x y z
N GLY A 1 -6.51 -2.11 3.52
CA GLY A 1 -7.28 -1.10 2.74
C GLY A 1 -8.76 -1.25 3.03
N ARG A 2 -9.55 -0.17 2.96
CA ARG A 2 -11.00 -0.19 3.24
C ARG A 2 -11.89 -0.25 2.00
N ASN A 3 -11.30 -0.16 0.82
CA ASN A 3 -11.94 -0.49 -0.44
C ASN A 3 -11.02 -1.39 -1.27
N PHE A 4 -11.58 -2.00 -2.31
CA PHE A 4 -10.85 -2.95 -3.14
C PHE A 4 -9.68 -2.29 -3.85
N GLU A 5 -9.90 -1.11 -4.42
CA GLU A 5 -8.89 -0.38 -5.20
C GLU A 5 -7.65 -0.05 -4.34
N GLU A 6 -7.85 0.44 -3.12
CA GLU A 6 -6.79 0.72 -2.15
C GLU A 6 -6.02 -0.54 -1.77
N ALA A 7 -6.73 -1.62 -1.41
CA ALA A 7 -6.09 -2.88 -1.03
C ALA A 7 -5.31 -3.49 -2.19
N PHE A 8 -5.89 -3.50 -3.40
CA PHE A 8 -5.30 -4.09 -4.58
C PHE A 8 -4.04 -3.34 -5.03
N GLN A 9 -4.07 -2.01 -5.08
CA GLN A 9 -2.88 -1.24 -5.48
C GLN A 9 -1.75 -1.35 -4.47
N LYS A 10 -2.03 -1.37 -3.16
CA LYS A 10 -1.03 -1.65 -2.13
C LYS A 10 -0.41 -3.04 -2.31
N ALA A 11 -1.25 -4.06 -2.50
CA ALA A 11 -0.78 -5.42 -2.70
C ALA A 11 0.13 -5.55 -3.94
N LEU A 12 -0.20 -4.89 -5.05
CA LEU A 12 0.66 -4.89 -6.24
C LEU A 12 2.04 -4.29 -5.98
N ARG A 13 2.14 -3.22 -5.19
CA ARG A 13 3.42 -2.60 -4.81
C ARG A 13 4.26 -3.48 -3.88
N MET A 14 3.59 -4.25 -3.02
CA MET A 14 4.25 -5.19 -2.11
C MET A 14 4.93 -6.36 -2.85
N VAL A 15 4.47 -6.71 -4.06
CA VAL A 15 5.00 -7.85 -4.83
C VAL A 15 6.35 -7.56 -5.49
N ASP A 16 6.57 -6.34 -6.01
CA ASP A 16 7.77 -5.95 -6.76
C ASP A 16 8.02 -4.45 -6.57
N GLU A 17 9.22 -4.08 -6.12
CA GLU A 17 9.61 -2.68 -5.85
C GLU A 17 9.59 -1.79 -7.11
N ASN A 18 9.66 -2.39 -8.30
CA ASN A 18 9.60 -1.66 -9.56
C ASN A 18 8.15 -1.37 -10.00
N VAL A 19 7.17 -1.96 -9.33
CA VAL A 19 5.75 -1.79 -9.62
C VAL A 19 5.18 -0.75 -8.70
N ASN A 20 4.73 0.37 -9.25
CA ASN A 20 4.14 1.46 -8.46
C ASN A 20 2.63 1.29 -8.19
N GLY A 21 1.99 0.25 -8.74
CA GLY A 21 0.57 -0.06 -8.60
C GLY A 21 -0.02 -0.64 -9.90
N PHE A 22 -1.32 -0.49 -10.11
CA PHE A 22 -2.00 -0.96 -11.33
C PHE A 22 -1.77 0.01 -12.51
N ASP A 23 -0.58 -0.04 -13.09
CA ASP A 23 -0.13 0.89 -14.12
C ASP A 23 -0.39 0.36 -15.55
N PRO A 24 -1.14 1.10 -16.39
CA PRO A 24 -1.47 0.70 -17.76
C PRO A 24 -0.36 0.89 -18.79
N ASN A 25 0.77 1.50 -18.42
CA ASN A 25 1.86 1.85 -19.33
C ASN A 25 3.04 0.84 -19.29
N ILE A 26 3.01 -0.15 -18.38
CA ILE A 26 4.09 -1.14 -18.21
C ILE A 26 4.10 -2.18 -19.35
N LYS A 27 2.92 -2.59 -19.82
CA LYS A 27 2.75 -3.58 -20.89
C LYS A 27 1.85 -3.05 -21.98
N THR A 28 1.96 -3.65 -23.16
CA THR A 28 1.01 -3.44 -24.25
C THR A 28 -0.10 -4.47 -24.19
N VAL A 29 -1.25 -4.13 -24.77
CA VAL A 29 -2.38 -5.07 -24.88
C VAL A 29 -1.98 -6.29 -25.70
N ASN A 30 -2.23 -7.46 -25.13
CA ASN A 30 -2.05 -8.77 -25.74
C ASN A 30 -3.23 -9.66 -25.31
N GLU A 31 -4.09 -10.04 -26.26
CA GLU A 31 -5.28 -10.85 -25.92
C GLU A 31 -4.93 -12.29 -25.52
N ASP A 32 -3.80 -12.83 -26.00
CA ASP A 32 -3.37 -14.17 -25.66
C ASP A 32 -2.95 -14.23 -24.18
N GLU A 33 -2.20 -13.24 -23.69
CA GLU A 33 -1.88 -13.10 -22.26
C GLU A 33 -3.11 -12.76 -21.38
N LEU A 34 -4.18 -12.22 -21.97
CA LEU A 34 -5.45 -12.08 -21.25
C LEU A 34 -6.18 -13.41 -21.14
N ARG A 35 -6.10 -14.29 -22.14
CA ARG A 35 -6.71 -15.63 -22.13
C ARG A 35 -5.92 -16.63 -21.30
N GLU A 36 -4.61 -16.64 -21.49
CA GLU A 36 -3.67 -17.54 -20.84
C GLU A 36 -3.00 -16.82 -19.66
N PRO A 37 -3.27 -17.25 -18.41
CA PRO A 37 -2.77 -16.52 -17.25
C PRO A 37 -1.24 -16.48 -17.17
N THR A 38 -0.67 -15.29 -17.07
CA THR A 38 0.76 -15.03 -16.80
C THR A 38 0.95 -14.20 -15.53
N ASP A 39 2.17 -14.14 -15.00
CA ASP A 39 2.54 -13.25 -13.89
C ASP A 39 2.40 -11.75 -14.24
N LYS A 40 2.41 -11.42 -15.54
CA LYS A 40 2.24 -10.05 -16.04
C LYS A 40 0.83 -9.72 -16.52
N ARG A 41 -0.12 -10.67 -16.44
CA ARG A 41 -1.50 -10.52 -16.92
C ARG A 41 -2.19 -9.26 -16.40
N MET A 42 -1.95 -8.88 -15.15
CA MET A 42 -2.57 -7.68 -14.56
C MET A 42 -2.15 -6.38 -15.28
N PHE A 43 -0.91 -6.27 -15.74
CA PHE A 43 -0.45 -5.09 -16.49
C PHE A 43 -1.01 -5.05 -17.90
N VAL A 44 -1.19 -6.22 -18.53
CA VAL A 44 -1.87 -6.34 -19.84
C VAL A 44 -3.35 -5.96 -19.70
N LEU A 45 -4.00 -6.35 -18.60
CA LEU A 45 -5.37 -5.98 -18.28
C LEU A 45 -5.53 -4.47 -18.09
N ALA A 46 -4.61 -3.84 -17.35
CA ALA A 46 -4.57 -2.38 -17.18
C ALA A 46 -4.45 -1.66 -18.54
N ALA A 47 -3.55 -2.12 -19.40
CA ALA A 47 -3.38 -1.58 -20.75
C ALA A 47 -4.64 -1.75 -21.62
N ALA A 48 -5.34 -2.89 -21.50
CA ALA A 48 -6.56 -3.17 -22.25
C ALA A 48 -7.72 -2.25 -21.85
N LEU A 49 -7.88 -2.03 -20.55
CA LEU A 49 -8.82 -1.04 -20.01
C LEU A 49 -8.49 0.38 -20.49
N LYS A 50 -7.19 0.75 -20.54
CA LYS A 50 -6.78 2.07 -21.04
C LYS A 50 -7.08 2.23 -22.53
N LYS A 51 -6.90 1.17 -23.34
CA LYS A 51 -7.29 1.13 -24.77
C LYS A 51 -8.82 1.09 -25.00
N GLY A 52 -9.63 0.99 -23.95
CA GLY A 52 -11.09 1.07 -24.05
C GLY A 52 -11.79 -0.27 -24.26
N TYR A 53 -11.18 -1.39 -23.85
CA TYR A 53 -11.87 -2.68 -23.85
C TYR A 53 -13.03 -2.65 -22.85
N THR A 54 -14.19 -3.21 -23.23
CA THR A 54 -15.35 -3.30 -22.34
C THR A 54 -15.15 -4.37 -21.28
N VAL A 55 -15.87 -4.24 -20.16
CA VAL A 55 -15.85 -5.22 -19.06
C VAL A 55 -16.33 -6.58 -19.55
N GLU A 56 -17.32 -6.63 -20.45
CA GLU A 56 -17.81 -7.87 -21.06
C GLU A 56 -16.73 -8.56 -21.89
N LYS A 57 -16.01 -7.80 -22.72
CA LYS A 57 -14.91 -8.37 -23.51
C LYS A 57 -13.81 -8.92 -22.62
N LEU A 58 -13.43 -8.18 -21.56
CA LEU A 58 -12.42 -8.62 -20.61
C LEU A 58 -12.87 -9.83 -19.79
N TYR A 59 -14.15 -9.91 -19.43
CA TYR A 59 -14.72 -11.10 -18.79
C TYR A 59 -14.59 -12.32 -19.71
N GLU A 60 -14.93 -12.17 -21.00
CA GLU A 60 -14.84 -13.30 -21.92
C GLU A 60 -13.41 -13.80 -22.13
N LEU A 61 -12.45 -12.87 -22.20
CA LEU A 61 -11.03 -13.21 -22.31
C LEU A 61 -10.48 -13.81 -21.02
N THR A 62 -10.78 -13.21 -19.87
CA THR A 62 -10.04 -13.49 -18.64
C THR A 62 -10.75 -14.43 -17.65
N LYS A 63 -12.08 -14.50 -17.73
CA LYS A 63 -12.99 -15.11 -16.74
C LYS A 63 -12.88 -14.52 -15.32
N ILE A 64 -12.23 -13.35 -15.17
CA ILE A 64 -12.27 -12.56 -13.94
C ILE A 64 -13.67 -11.98 -13.80
N ASP A 65 -14.27 -12.12 -12.62
CA ASP A 65 -15.63 -11.63 -12.38
C ASP A 65 -15.78 -10.13 -12.72
N ARG A 66 -16.94 -9.78 -13.28
CA ARG A 66 -17.25 -8.42 -13.74
C ARG A 66 -17.11 -7.40 -12.63
N TRP A 67 -17.42 -7.76 -11.38
CA TRP A 67 -17.25 -6.87 -10.24
C TRP A 67 -15.80 -6.40 -10.10
N PHE A 68 -14.82 -7.31 -10.17
CA PHE A 68 -13.41 -6.94 -10.09
C PHE A 68 -12.97 -6.12 -11.31
N LEU A 69 -13.43 -6.49 -12.50
CA LEU A 69 -13.14 -5.76 -13.74
C LEU A 69 -13.64 -4.31 -13.68
N GLU A 70 -14.82 -4.08 -13.11
CA GLU A 70 -15.33 -2.72 -12.86
C GLU A 70 -14.44 -1.95 -11.86
N LYS A 71 -13.95 -2.62 -10.80
CA LYS A 71 -13.01 -1.98 -9.87
C LYS A 71 -11.67 -1.62 -10.53
N PHE A 72 -11.14 -2.50 -11.38
CA PHE A 72 -9.94 -2.18 -12.17
C PHE A 72 -10.19 -1.04 -13.13
N LYS A 73 -11.37 -1.00 -13.77
CA LYS A 73 -11.78 0.09 -14.64
C LYS A 73 -11.83 1.42 -13.88
N ASN A 74 -12.35 1.45 -12.65
CA ASN A 74 -12.34 2.66 -11.80
C ASN A 74 -10.93 3.24 -11.65
N ILE A 75 -9.93 2.38 -11.38
CA ILE A 75 -8.53 2.82 -11.25
C ILE A 75 -8.04 3.45 -12.56
N ILE A 76 -8.28 2.79 -13.70
CA ILE A 76 -7.81 3.27 -15.00
C ILE A 76 -8.52 4.55 -15.46
N ASP A 77 -9.82 4.68 -15.21
CA ASP A 77 -10.56 5.91 -15.51
C ASP A 77 -10.06 7.07 -14.64
N TYR A 78 -9.66 6.79 -13.40
CA TYR A 78 -9.01 7.78 -12.56
C TYR A 78 -7.61 8.15 -13.05
N TYR A 79 -6.85 7.19 -13.58
CA TYR A 79 -5.57 7.44 -14.24
C TYR A 79 -5.74 8.44 -15.41
N LYS A 80 -6.75 8.25 -16.26
CA LYS A 80 -7.09 9.19 -17.34
C LYS A 80 -7.45 10.58 -16.80
N THR A 81 -8.15 10.64 -15.67
CA THR A 81 -8.49 11.90 -15.00
C THR A 81 -7.22 12.63 -14.54
N LEU A 82 -6.26 11.92 -13.95
CA LEU A 82 -4.97 12.48 -13.55
C LEU A 82 -4.15 12.96 -14.76
N GLU A 83 -4.08 12.17 -15.84
CA GLU A 83 -3.37 12.55 -17.07
C GLU A 83 -3.98 13.77 -17.77
N ALA A 84 -5.29 14.01 -17.59
CA ALA A 84 -5.99 15.18 -18.12
C ALA A 84 -5.72 16.47 -17.33
N VAL A 85 -5.15 16.38 -16.12
CA VAL A 85 -4.77 17.57 -15.34
C VAL A 85 -3.61 18.27 -16.04
N SER A 86 -3.85 19.51 -16.50
CA SER A 86 -2.79 20.35 -17.06
C SER A 86 -1.72 20.64 -16.00
N SER A 87 -0.45 20.57 -16.40
CA SER A 87 0.75 20.76 -15.58
C SER A 87 0.68 22.06 -14.76
N GLY A 88 0.14 22.01 -13.53
CA GLY A 88 0.13 23.17 -12.63
C GLY A 88 -0.91 23.18 -11.51
N SER A 89 -2.06 22.49 -11.62
CA SER A 89 -3.06 22.55 -10.54
C SER A 89 -3.91 21.28 -10.42
N ILE A 90 -3.33 20.23 -9.85
CA ILE A 90 -4.14 19.14 -9.30
C ILE A 90 -4.99 19.70 -8.14
N THR A 91 -6.30 19.52 -8.19
CA THR A 91 -7.17 19.97 -7.09
C THR A 91 -7.04 19.02 -5.90
N LEU A 92 -7.25 19.54 -4.69
CA LEU A 92 -7.19 18.74 -3.45
C LEU A 92 -8.18 17.58 -3.47
N VAL A 93 -9.36 17.79 -4.07
CA VAL A 93 -10.38 16.75 -4.24
C VAL A 93 -9.86 15.60 -5.11
N ILE A 94 -9.18 15.93 -6.22
CA ILE A 94 -8.59 14.92 -7.11
C ILE A 94 -7.47 14.17 -6.39
N LEU A 95 -6.60 14.88 -5.67
CA LEU A 95 -5.51 14.29 -4.92
C LEU A 95 -6.02 13.35 -3.83
N GLN A 96 -6.94 13.80 -2.98
CA GLN A 96 -7.52 13.01 -1.89
C GLN A 96 -8.19 11.74 -2.43
N LYS A 97 -8.98 11.86 -3.51
CA LYS A 97 -9.66 10.71 -4.11
C LYS A 97 -8.67 9.73 -4.75
N ALA A 98 -7.57 10.20 -5.34
CA ALA A 98 -6.49 9.33 -5.82
C ALA A 98 -5.91 8.48 -4.69
N LYS A 99 -5.63 9.10 -3.52
CA LYS A 99 -5.11 8.38 -2.35
C LYS A 99 -6.13 7.39 -1.80
N GLN A 100 -7.41 7.76 -1.73
CA GLN A 100 -8.48 6.87 -1.26
C GLN A 100 -8.65 5.60 -2.10
N ILE A 101 -8.33 5.64 -3.39
CA ILE A 101 -8.36 4.46 -4.28
C ILE A 101 -6.99 3.78 -4.42
N GLY A 102 -5.99 4.17 -3.62
CA GLY A 102 -4.71 3.47 -3.49
C GLY A 102 -3.56 3.94 -4.38
N PHE A 103 -3.67 5.09 -5.06
CA PHE A 103 -2.55 5.62 -5.84
C PHE A 103 -1.40 6.02 -4.92
N SER A 104 -0.18 5.59 -5.26
CA SER A 104 1.04 6.09 -4.65
C SER A 104 1.37 7.51 -5.14
N ASP A 105 2.14 8.25 -4.36
CA ASP A 105 2.65 9.57 -4.71
C ASP A 105 3.49 9.48 -6.00
N LYS A 106 4.22 8.37 -6.21
CA LYS A 106 4.92 8.04 -7.47
C LYS A 106 3.98 7.92 -8.67
N GLN A 107 2.88 7.18 -8.56
CA GLN A 107 1.90 7.04 -9.65
C GLN A 107 1.27 8.38 -10.01
N ILE A 108 0.87 9.17 -8.99
CA ILE A 108 0.27 10.49 -9.21
C ILE A 108 1.28 11.41 -9.90
N ALA A 109 2.52 11.45 -9.40
CA ALA A 109 3.60 12.26 -9.96
C ALA A 109 3.85 11.91 -11.44
N ALA A 110 3.92 10.63 -11.78
CA ALA A 110 4.09 10.18 -13.16
C ALA A 110 2.93 10.64 -14.06
N ALA A 111 1.68 10.50 -13.61
CA ALA A 111 0.50 10.87 -14.38
C ALA A 111 0.39 12.38 -14.65
N ILE A 112 0.72 13.23 -13.66
CA ILE A 112 0.64 14.69 -13.79
C ILE A 112 1.96 15.35 -14.25
N LYS A 113 2.99 14.55 -14.56
CA LYS A 113 4.34 15.00 -14.94
C LYS A 113 5.00 15.89 -13.87
N SER A 114 4.96 15.44 -12.62
CA SER A 114 5.60 16.06 -11.45
C SER A 114 6.61 15.09 -10.80
N THR A 115 7.14 15.45 -9.63
CA THR A 115 8.01 14.59 -8.82
C THR A 115 7.27 14.02 -7.61
N GLU A 116 7.67 12.84 -7.15
CA GLU A 116 7.12 12.19 -5.93
C GLU A 116 7.17 13.14 -4.73
N VAL A 117 8.31 13.82 -4.54
CA VAL A 117 8.53 14.77 -3.44
C VAL A 117 7.56 15.96 -3.52
N ALA A 118 7.28 16.47 -4.72
CA ALA A 118 6.33 17.57 -4.89
C ALA A 118 4.89 17.15 -4.58
N VAL A 119 4.49 15.95 -4.98
CA VAL A 119 3.16 15.39 -4.65
C VAL A 119 3.04 15.14 -3.16
N ARG A 120 4.05 14.55 -2.53
CA ARG A 120 4.09 14.32 -1.08
C ARG A 120 3.98 15.64 -0.31
N LYS A 121 4.78 16.64 -0.68
CA LYS A 121 4.72 17.95 -0.03
C LYS A 121 3.35 18.59 -0.17
N LEU A 122 2.77 18.58 -1.37
CA LEU A 122 1.41 19.10 -1.59
C LEU A 122 0.37 18.39 -0.71
N ARG A 123 0.54 17.07 -0.54
CA ARG A 123 -0.31 16.22 0.29
C ARG A 123 -0.18 16.58 1.77
N GLU A 124 1.05 16.73 2.28
CA GLU A 124 1.35 17.12 3.66
C GLU A 124 0.89 18.56 3.97
N ASP A 125 1.17 19.53 3.09
CA ASP A 125 0.77 20.94 3.24
C ASP A 125 -0.76 21.11 3.35
N ASN A 126 -1.53 20.12 2.88
CA ASN A 126 -3.00 20.12 2.90
C ASN A 126 -3.61 19.06 3.83
N ASN A 127 -2.82 18.46 4.73
CA ASN A 127 -3.27 17.45 5.70
C ASN A 127 -3.98 16.24 5.06
N ILE A 128 -3.58 15.85 3.86
CA ILE A 128 -4.08 14.64 3.20
C ILE A 128 -3.18 13.47 3.63
N THR A 129 -3.32 13.02 4.87
CA THR A 129 -2.53 11.91 5.43
C THR A 129 -3.40 10.66 5.63
N PRO A 130 -2.80 9.47 5.64
CA PRO A 130 -3.54 8.27 5.98
C PRO A 130 -3.85 8.23 7.48
N PHE A 131 -4.87 7.46 7.84
CA PHE A 131 -5.25 7.17 9.21
C PHE A 131 -4.85 5.75 9.60
N VAL A 132 -4.47 5.59 10.88
CA VAL A 132 -4.12 4.28 11.45
C VAL A 132 -5.37 3.62 11.98
N LYS A 133 -5.62 2.39 11.54
CA LYS A 133 -6.79 1.58 11.91
C LYS A 133 -6.39 0.24 12.50
N LYS A 134 -7.16 -0.23 13.49
CA LYS A 134 -6.96 -1.53 14.13
C LYS A 134 -7.67 -2.64 13.37
N ILE A 135 -7.09 -3.83 13.42
CA ILE A 135 -7.71 -5.09 13.01
C ILE A 135 -8.15 -5.79 14.30
N ASP A 136 -9.46 -5.81 14.54
CA ASP A 136 -10.06 -6.23 15.81
C ASP A 136 -10.87 -7.54 15.73
N THR A 137 -10.95 -8.15 14.54
CA THR A 137 -11.74 -9.35 14.20
C THR A 137 -13.27 -9.20 14.29
N VAL A 138 -13.77 -8.14 14.93
CA VAL A 138 -15.20 -7.95 15.25
C VAL A 138 -15.77 -6.64 14.69
N ALA A 139 -15.06 -5.98 13.78
CA ALA A 139 -15.48 -4.74 13.13
C ALA A 139 -15.94 -3.65 14.12
N ALA A 140 -15.13 -3.46 15.18
CA ALA A 140 -15.33 -2.54 16.29
C ALA A 140 -16.53 -2.82 17.21
N GLU A 141 -17.12 -4.03 17.19
CA GLU A 141 -18.14 -4.43 18.17
C GLU A 141 -17.58 -4.43 19.60
N TRP A 142 -16.32 -4.85 19.77
CA TRP A 142 -15.61 -4.87 21.03
C TRP A 142 -14.26 -4.15 20.91
N PRO A 143 -13.78 -3.48 21.99
CA PRO A 143 -12.47 -2.87 21.99
C PRO A 143 -11.37 -3.91 21.78
N ALA A 144 -10.55 -3.72 20.75
CA ALA A 144 -9.38 -4.58 20.54
C ALA A 144 -8.33 -4.36 21.63
N SER A 145 -7.86 -5.44 22.23
CA SER A 145 -6.72 -5.44 23.14
C SER A 145 -5.38 -5.38 22.41
N THR A 146 -5.34 -5.75 21.12
CA THR A 146 -4.13 -5.83 20.31
C THR A 146 -3.95 -4.60 19.43
N ASN A 147 -2.69 -4.27 19.10
CA ASN A 147 -2.33 -3.22 18.15
C ASN A 147 -1.85 -3.84 16.84
N TYR A 148 -2.76 -4.57 16.19
CA TYR A 148 -2.57 -5.01 14.81
C TYR A 148 -3.16 -3.95 13.87
N LEU A 149 -2.30 -3.29 13.08
CA LEU A 149 -2.59 -1.99 12.47
C LEU A 149 -2.42 -2.02 10.96
N TYR A 150 -3.20 -1.18 10.28
CA TYR A 150 -2.99 -0.83 8.87
C TYR A 150 -3.31 0.65 8.64
N LEU A 151 -2.83 1.20 7.52
CA LEU A 151 -3.08 2.56 7.08
C LEU A 151 -4.18 2.61 6.02
N THR A 152 -5.01 3.65 6.08
CA THR A 152 -6.02 3.92 5.05
C THR A 152 -6.32 5.40 4.90
N TYR A 153 -6.54 5.85 3.66
CA TYR A 153 -7.04 7.19 3.36
C TYR A 153 -8.57 7.30 3.50
N ASN A 154 -9.25 6.18 3.74
CA ASN A 154 -10.70 6.10 3.90
C ASN A 154 -11.08 6.14 5.40
N GLY A 155 -10.43 7.03 6.15
CA GLY A 155 -10.66 7.27 7.57
C GLY A 155 -10.89 8.75 7.85
N VAL A 156 -11.28 9.05 9.09
CA VAL A 156 -11.45 10.42 9.60
C VAL A 156 -10.71 10.65 10.93
N THR A 157 -10.32 9.57 11.61
CA THR A 157 -9.60 9.58 12.90
C THR A 157 -8.68 8.36 12.98
N HIS A 158 -7.68 8.40 13.86
CA HIS A 158 -6.87 7.24 14.23
C HIS A 158 -7.57 6.40 15.31
N ASP A 159 -7.28 5.10 15.37
CA ASP A 159 -7.82 4.19 16.41
C ASP A 159 -6.90 4.06 17.64
N LEU A 160 -5.82 4.86 17.69
CA LEU A 160 -4.82 4.85 18.74
C LEU A 160 -4.23 6.25 18.94
N ASP A 161 -3.69 6.46 20.14
CA ASP A 161 -2.87 7.60 20.50
C ASP A 161 -1.40 7.37 20.13
N PHE A 162 -0.63 8.44 19.95
CA PHE A 162 0.78 8.40 19.56
C PHE A 162 1.66 9.08 20.62
N PRO A 163 1.93 8.40 21.76
CA PRO A 163 2.71 9.01 22.84
C PRO A 163 4.21 9.11 22.56
N GLY A 164 4.70 8.57 21.44
CA GLY A 164 6.14 8.48 21.14
C GLY A 164 6.85 7.39 21.96
N ASP A 165 8.18 7.44 22.00
CA ASP A 165 9.07 6.50 22.70
C ASP A 165 9.06 5.05 22.20
N PHE A 166 8.75 4.85 20.92
CA PHE A 166 8.89 3.58 20.25
C PHE A 166 10.16 3.52 19.40
N THR A 167 10.70 2.32 19.20
CA THR A 167 11.73 2.03 18.20
C THR A 167 11.08 1.29 17.03
N MET A 168 11.25 1.80 15.82
CA MET A 168 10.72 1.17 14.61
C MET A 168 11.71 0.14 14.06
N VAL A 169 11.22 -1.02 13.66
CA VAL A 169 11.96 -2.09 13.01
C VAL A 169 11.28 -2.39 11.68
N LEU A 170 12.05 -2.32 10.59
CA LEU A 170 11.55 -2.67 9.25
C LEU A 170 11.84 -4.14 8.95
N GLY A 171 10.83 -4.85 8.47
CA GLY A 171 10.96 -6.24 8.04
C GLY A 171 11.58 -6.39 6.66
N SER A 172 11.66 -7.64 6.21
CA SER A 172 12.27 -8.00 4.93
C SER A 172 11.32 -7.99 3.72
N GLY A 173 10.02 -7.81 3.95
CA GLY A 173 9.01 -7.96 2.89
C GLY A 173 8.86 -9.41 2.41
N VAL A 174 8.40 -9.57 1.17
CA VAL A 174 8.11 -10.89 0.56
C VAL A 174 9.39 -11.69 0.30
N TYR A 175 9.28 -13.01 0.49
CA TYR A 175 10.38 -13.92 0.17
C TYR A 175 10.66 -13.96 -1.34
N ARG A 176 11.95 -13.96 -1.68
CA ARG A 176 12.47 -14.09 -3.05
C ARG A 176 13.76 -14.89 -3.02
N ILE A 177 14.22 -15.37 -4.18
CA ILE A 177 15.53 -16.03 -4.26
C ILE A 177 16.60 -15.03 -3.78
N GLY A 178 17.32 -15.39 -2.72
CA GLY A 178 18.31 -14.54 -2.06
C GLY A 178 17.79 -13.70 -0.88
N SER A 179 16.49 -13.76 -0.57
CA SER A 179 15.88 -13.13 0.61
C SER A 179 14.79 -14.02 1.19
N SER A 180 15.11 -14.79 2.24
CA SER A 180 14.22 -15.79 2.83
C SER A 180 14.08 -15.61 4.35
N VAL A 181 13.70 -16.69 5.05
CA VAL A 181 13.43 -16.79 6.49
C VAL A 181 14.57 -16.26 7.37
N GLU A 182 15.83 -16.28 6.90
CA GLU A 182 16.97 -15.74 7.66
C GLU A 182 16.78 -14.29 8.10
N PHE A 183 16.14 -13.46 7.27
CA PHE A 183 15.89 -12.06 7.60
C PHE A 183 14.75 -11.90 8.61
N ASP A 184 13.74 -12.77 8.56
CA ASP A 184 12.68 -12.81 9.58
C ASP A 184 13.26 -13.20 10.95
N TRP A 185 14.20 -14.16 10.97
CA TRP A 185 14.89 -14.53 12.20
C TRP A 185 15.68 -13.37 12.81
N CYS A 186 16.38 -12.59 11.98
CA CYS A 186 17.06 -11.36 12.41
C CYS A 186 16.09 -10.33 13.00
N ALA A 187 14.95 -10.09 12.34
CA ALA A 187 13.92 -9.16 12.81
C ALA A 187 13.33 -9.60 14.16
N VAL A 188 12.98 -10.89 14.31
CA VAL A 188 12.48 -11.45 15.56
C VAL A 188 13.53 -11.36 16.67
N GLY A 189 14.81 -11.62 16.37
CA GLY A 189 15.90 -11.44 17.32
C GLY A 189 16.03 -10.00 17.80
N CYS A 190 15.96 -9.04 16.87
CA CYS A 190 16.00 -7.61 17.18
C CYS A 190 14.82 -7.18 18.08
N LEU A 191 13.59 -7.57 17.74
CA LEU A 191 12.39 -7.25 18.52
C LEU A 191 12.47 -7.80 19.95
N ARG A 192 12.92 -9.06 20.11
CA ARG A 192 13.09 -9.68 21.43
C ARG A 192 14.12 -8.93 22.27
N GLU A 193 15.23 -8.52 21.67
CA GLU A 193 16.29 -7.82 22.40
C GLU A 193 15.87 -6.40 22.80
N LEU A 194 15.16 -5.68 21.93
CA LEU A 194 14.55 -4.40 22.30
C LEU A 194 13.57 -4.54 23.47
N ARG A 195 12.74 -5.59 23.45
CA ARG A 195 11.81 -5.90 24.55
C ARG A 195 12.57 -6.21 25.85
N ASN A 196 13.67 -6.97 25.80
CA ASN A 196 14.53 -7.24 26.96
C ASN A 196 15.12 -5.98 27.57
N GLN A 197 15.40 -4.96 26.74
CA GLN A 197 15.88 -3.65 27.18
C GLN A 197 14.75 -2.69 27.61
N GLY A 198 13.51 -3.18 27.69
CA GLY A 198 12.34 -2.38 28.07
C GLY A 198 11.94 -1.32 27.04
N LYS A 199 12.37 -1.47 25.78
CA LYS A 199 12.00 -0.57 24.68
C LYS A 199 10.69 -1.03 24.05
N LYS A 200 9.80 -0.07 23.77
CA LYS A 200 8.60 -0.33 22.98
C LYS A 200 8.94 -0.38 21.51
N THR A 201 8.26 -1.24 20.77
CA THR A 201 8.61 -1.61 19.39
C THR A 201 7.46 -1.40 18.42
N ILE A 202 7.79 -0.88 17.24
CA ILE A 202 6.90 -0.83 16.08
C ILE A 202 7.49 -1.74 15.00
N MET A 203 6.79 -2.81 14.63
CA MET A 203 7.17 -3.64 13.49
C MET A 203 6.42 -3.19 12.24
N VAL A 204 7.12 -3.00 11.13
CA VAL A 204 6.51 -2.74 9.82
C VAL A 204 6.91 -3.85 8.85
N ASN A 205 5.95 -4.66 8.43
CA ASN A 205 6.15 -5.73 7.45
C ASN A 205 4.83 -6.06 6.75
N TYR A 206 4.88 -6.74 5.61
CA TYR A 206 3.70 -7.12 4.84
C TYR A 206 3.72 -8.57 4.36
N ASN A 207 4.68 -9.37 4.83
CA ASN A 207 4.74 -10.78 4.51
C ASN A 207 3.81 -11.57 5.44
N PRO A 208 2.75 -12.24 4.95
CA PRO A 208 1.85 -12.99 5.81
C PRO A 208 2.44 -14.30 6.34
N GLU A 209 3.61 -14.73 5.84
CA GLU A 209 4.26 -16.00 6.19
C GLU A 209 5.28 -15.86 7.35
N THR A 210 5.51 -14.64 7.84
CA THR A 210 6.56 -14.34 8.81
C THR A 210 6.11 -14.42 10.28
N VAL A 211 7.03 -14.79 11.16
CA VAL A 211 6.81 -14.73 12.61
C VAL A 211 6.91 -13.29 13.11
N SER A 212 7.71 -12.44 12.46
CA SER A 212 7.75 -11.00 12.81
C SER A 212 6.41 -10.28 12.64
N THR A 213 5.51 -10.81 11.81
CA THR A 213 4.13 -10.31 11.63
C THR A 213 3.11 -10.95 12.58
N ASP A 214 3.57 -11.64 13.63
CA ASP A 214 2.72 -11.96 14.77
C ASP A 214 2.60 -10.72 15.66
N TYR A 215 1.35 -10.31 15.97
CA TYR A 215 1.08 -9.13 16.80
C TYR A 215 1.62 -9.28 18.23
N ASP A 216 1.92 -10.50 18.69
CA ASP A 216 2.51 -10.74 20.01
C ASP A 216 4.04 -10.46 20.05
N MET A 217 4.68 -10.29 18.89
CA MET A 217 6.13 -10.03 18.79
C MET A 217 6.52 -8.57 18.99
N SER A 218 5.59 -7.62 18.81
CA SER A 218 5.85 -6.17 18.93
C SER A 218 4.71 -5.47 19.66
N ASP A 219 4.94 -4.25 20.14
CA ASP A 219 3.88 -3.46 20.81
C ASP A 219 2.87 -2.88 19.82
N ARG A 220 3.32 -2.65 18.58
CA ARG A 220 2.52 -2.22 17.43
C ARG A 220 3.03 -2.92 16.17
N LEU A 221 2.14 -3.62 15.49
CA LEU A 221 2.43 -4.25 14.20
C LEU A 221 1.67 -3.49 13.10
N TYR A 222 2.39 -2.87 12.18
CA TYR A 222 1.84 -2.31 10.95
C TYR A 222 1.99 -3.32 9.82
N PHE A 223 0.86 -3.88 9.36
CA PHE A 223 0.82 -4.70 8.16
C PHE A 223 0.73 -3.80 6.91
N GLU A 224 1.87 -3.22 6.54
CA GLU A 224 1.94 -2.16 5.54
C GLU A 224 3.16 -2.28 4.63
N GLU A 225 3.06 -1.61 3.49
CA GLU A 225 4.09 -1.58 2.45
C GLU A 225 5.39 -0.96 2.98
N ILE A 226 6.53 -1.59 2.70
CA ILE A 226 7.84 -1.02 3.02
C ILE A 226 8.32 -0.19 1.83
N SER A 227 7.68 0.96 1.64
CA SER A 227 8.12 1.98 0.68
C SER A 227 8.43 3.29 1.40
N PHE A 228 9.23 4.15 0.76
CA PHE A 228 9.57 5.45 1.31
C PHE A 228 8.33 6.25 1.74
N GLU A 229 7.29 6.25 0.90
CA GLU A 229 6.04 6.95 1.19
C GLU A 229 5.38 6.46 2.48
N VAL A 230 5.18 5.15 2.61
CA VAL A 230 4.41 4.53 3.69
C VAL A 230 5.21 4.49 4.99
N VAL A 231 6.51 4.15 4.92
CA VAL A 231 7.39 4.17 6.09
C VAL A 231 7.49 5.59 6.66
N MET A 232 7.60 6.61 5.80
CA MET A 232 7.64 8.00 6.25
C MET A 232 6.28 8.47 6.79
N ASP A 233 5.15 8.00 6.24
CA ASP A 233 3.83 8.26 6.81
C ASP A 233 3.72 7.69 8.23
N ILE A 234 4.15 6.45 8.47
CA ILE A 234 4.17 5.85 9.83
C ILE A 234 5.14 6.61 10.74
N TYR A 235 6.33 6.92 10.26
CA TYR A 235 7.35 7.65 11.03
C TYR A 235 6.85 9.02 11.50
N ASN A 236 6.17 9.76 10.62
CA ASN A 236 5.63 11.09 10.93
C ASN A 236 4.43 11.03 11.87
N ILE A 237 3.68 9.93 11.91
CA ILE A 237 2.55 9.73 12.83
C ILE A 237 3.05 9.28 14.21
N GLU A 238 3.99 8.33 14.25
CA GLU A 238 4.46 7.68 15.47
C GLU A 238 5.58 8.44 16.20
N HIS A 239 6.36 9.26 15.47
CA HIS A 239 7.55 9.93 15.97
C HIS A 239 8.49 8.99 16.77
N PRO A 240 8.97 7.89 16.16
CA PRO A 240 9.80 6.93 16.88
C PRO A 240 11.19 7.52 17.22
N ASN A 241 11.79 7.02 18.30
CA ASN A 241 13.12 7.42 18.76
C ASN A 241 14.25 7.01 17.80
N GLY A 242 13.97 6.02 16.94
CA GLY A 242 14.90 5.54 15.93
C GLY A 242 14.27 4.51 15.04
N VAL A 243 14.96 4.22 13.94
CA VAL A 243 14.58 3.19 12.96
C VAL A 243 15.74 2.23 12.82
N ILE A 244 15.46 0.92 12.90
CA ILE A 244 16.41 -0.14 12.62
C ILE A 244 16.09 -0.72 11.24
N LEU A 245 17.11 -0.74 10.39
CA LEU A 245 17.10 -1.36 9.07
C LEU A 245 17.85 -2.69 9.20
N CYS A 246 17.15 -3.81 9.02
CA CYS A 246 17.70 -5.16 9.13
C CYS A 246 18.13 -5.72 7.76
#